data_AF-A0A6G2PUN9-F1
#
_entry.id   AF-A0A6G2PUN9-F1
#
_cell.length_a   1.000
_cell.length_b   1.000
_cell.length_c   1.000
_cell.angle_alpha   90.00
_cell.angle_beta   90.00
_cell.angle_gamma   90.00
#
_symmetry.space_group_name_H-M   'P 1'
#
loop_
_entity.id
_entity.type
_entity.pdbx_description
1 polymer ?
#
loop_
_entity_poly.entity_id
_entity_poly.type
_entity_poly.pdbx_seq_one_letter_code
_entity_poly.pdbx_strand_id
1 'polypeptide(L)' 'MCAKVHNPEPKKYDCAEYPFAASKEGGNPSRGSTRIISAAGNRSVGARLGGFYKSQRVLNGDAYYVHIK' A
#
# COMPACT_ATOMS: atom_id res chain seq x y z
N MET A 1 1.71 -9.77 1.09
CA MET A 1 0.57 -10.55 0.55
C MET A 1 0.62 -10.73 -0.96
N CYS A 2 1.14 -9.74 -1.70
CA CYS A 2 1.22 -9.69 -3.15
C CYS A 2 2.00 -10.82 -3.81
N ALA A 3 2.94 -11.44 -3.09
CA ALA A 3 3.66 -12.61 -3.57
C ALA A 3 2.74 -13.80 -3.95
N LYS A 4 1.51 -13.83 -3.42
CA LYS A 4 0.52 -14.90 -3.70
C LYS A 4 -0.56 -14.49 -4.72
N VAL A 5 -0.48 -13.29 -5.30
CA VAL A 5 -1.50 -12.78 -6.22
C VAL A 5 -0.96 -12.81 -7.64
N HIS A 6 -1.66 -13.51 -8.54
CA HIS A 6 -1.32 -13.53 -9.95
C HIS A 6 -1.59 -12.18 -10.61
N ASN A 7 -0.58 -11.62 -11.28
CA ASN A 7 -0.68 -10.41 -12.08
C ASN A 7 -0.33 -10.73 -13.54
N PRO A 8 -1.32 -10.87 -14.43
CA PRO A 8 -1.08 -11.26 -15.81
C PRO A 8 -0.43 -10.16 -16.66
N GLU A 9 -0.51 -8.89 -16.24
CA GLU A 9 0.05 -7.74 -16.97
C GLU A 9 0.83 -6.77 -16.05
N PRO A 10 2.03 -7.14 -15.57
CA PRO A 10 2.81 -6.35 -14.60
C PRO A 10 3.23 -4.95 -15.06
N LYS A 11 3.15 -4.67 -16.36
CA LYS A 11 3.41 -3.33 -16.91
C LYS A 11 2.22 -2.38 -16.72
N LYS A 12 1.00 -2.91 -16.65
CA LYS A 12 -0.25 -2.12 -16.58
C LYS A 12 -0.87 -2.13 -15.19
N TYR A 13 -0.65 -3.19 -14.43
CA TYR A 13 -1.19 -3.33 -13.09
C TYR A 13 -0.10 -3.60 -12.08
N ASP A 14 -0.33 -3.11 -10.87
CA ASP A 14 0.47 -3.43 -9.69
C ASP A 14 -0.44 -4.12 -8.67
N CYS A 15 0.18 -4.88 -7.78
CA CYS A 15 -0.49 -5.44 -6.63
C CYS A 15 -0.45 -4.44 -5.47
N ALA A 16 -1.63 -4.04 -4.97
CA ALA A 16 -1.78 -3.14 -3.84
C ALA A 16 -2.24 -3.89 -2.59
N GLU A 17 -1.67 -3.54 -1.43
CA GLU A 17 -2.01 -4.11 -0.12
C GLU A 17 -2.56 -3.05 0.83
N TYR A 18 -3.61 -3.40 1.58
CA TYR A 18 -4.09 -2.64 2.72
C TYR A 18 -4.38 -3.60 3.90
N PRO A 19 -3.85 -3.36 5.11
CA PRO A 19 -2.95 -2.27 5.50
C PRO A 19 -1.64 -2.25 4.70
N PHE A 20 -1.03 -1.06 4.58
CA PHE A 20 0.13 -0.85 3.73
C PHE A 20 1.33 -1.68 4.21
N ALA A 21 2.14 -2.19 3.28
CA ALA A 21 3.33 -2.99 3.60
C ALA A 21 4.35 -2.27 4.50
N ALA A 22 4.31 -0.93 4.54
CA ALA A 22 5.15 -0.10 5.41
C ALA A 22 4.63 0.03 6.86
N SER A 23 3.43 -0.48 7.17
CA SER A 23 2.87 -0.45 8.54
C SER A 23 3.04 -1.79 9.24
N LYS A 24 2.95 -1.79 10.58
CA LYS A 24 3.03 -3.00 11.41
C LYS A 24 1.91 -4.00 11.10
N GLU A 25 0.75 -3.50 10.70
CA GLU A 25 -0.45 -4.27 10.37
C GLU A 25 -0.40 -4.86 8.95
N GLY A 26 0.53 -4.41 8.12
CA GLY A 26 0.73 -4.90 6.76
C GLY A 26 1.12 -6.37 6.72
N GLY A 27 0.86 -7.03 5.57
CA GLY A 27 1.34 -8.39 5.33
C GLY A 27 0.52 -9.52 5.98
N ASN A 28 -0.42 -9.26 6.90
CA ASN A 28 -1.30 -10.28 7.49
C ASN A 28 -2.55 -10.60 6.62
N PRO A 29 -2.58 -11.72 5.86
CA PRO A 29 -3.67 -12.02 4.92
C PRO A 29 -5.03 -12.24 5.58
N SER A 30 -5.08 -12.55 6.88
CA SER A 30 -6.34 -12.72 7.61
C SER A 30 -7.00 -11.38 8.00
N ARG A 31 -6.25 -10.28 7.98
CA ARG A 31 -6.68 -8.94 8.42
C ARG A 31 -6.38 -7.84 7.39
N GLY A 32 -6.14 -8.22 6.15
CA GLY A 32 -5.85 -7.28 5.07
C GLY A 32 -6.46 -7.72 3.74
N SER A 33 -6.31 -6.85 2.76
CA SER A 33 -6.81 -7.01 1.40
C SER A 33 -5.66 -6.79 0.44
N THR A 34 -5.70 -7.56 -0.64
CA THR A 34 -4.78 -7.41 -1.75
C THR A 34 -5.57 -7.39 -3.05
N ARG A 35 -5.26 -6.43 -3.93
CA ARG A 35 -5.97 -6.23 -5.20
C ARG A 35 -4.99 -5.87 -6.31
N ILE A 36 -5.25 -6.38 -7.52
CA ILE A 36 -4.60 -5.93 -8.74
C ILE A 36 -5.31 -4.65 -9.19
N ILE A 37 -4.57 -3.55 -9.24
CA ILE A 37 -5.08 -2.22 -9.63
C ILE A 37 -4.16 -1.58 -10.64
N SER A 38 -4.61 -0.52 -11.32
CA SER A 38 -3.78 0.17 -12.32
C SER A 38 -2.43 0.60 -11.72
N ALA A 39 -1.34 0.29 -12.44
CA ALA A 39 0.01 0.61 -12.00
C ALA A 39 0.22 2.11 -11.85
N ALA A 40 -0.31 2.91 -12.79
CA ALA A 40 -0.24 4.36 -12.73
C ALA A 40 -0.89 4.92 -11.44
N GLY A 41 -2.11 4.46 -11.11
CA GLY A 41 -2.80 4.87 -9.89
C GLY A 41 -2.07 4.42 -8.63
N ASN A 42 -1.67 3.15 -8.56
CA ASN A 42 -0.96 2.60 -7.40
C ASN A 42 0.34 3.36 -7.10
N ARG A 43 1.13 3.64 -8.13
CA ARG A 43 2.40 4.37 -8.00
C ARG A 43 2.19 5.83 -7.60
N SER A 44 1.18 6.49 -8.16
CA SER A 44 0.84 7.86 -7.78
C SER A 44 0.42 7.95 -6.30
N VAL A 45 -0.38 7.01 -5.82
CA VAL A 45 -0.78 6.96 -4.40
C VAL A 45 0.40 6.59 -3.51
N GLY A 46 1.26 5.65 -3.94
CA GLY A 46 2.49 5.30 -3.23
C GLY A 46 3.45 6.49 -3.06
N ALA A 47 3.61 7.32 -4.11
CA ALA A 47 4.39 8.56 -4.04
C ALA A 47 3.77 9.56 -3.04
N ARG A 48 2.44 9.73 -3.07
CA ARG A 48 1.72 10.58 -2.11
C ARG A 48 1.89 10.08 -0.66
N LEU A 49 1.77 8.78 -0.43
CA LEU A 49 1.95 8.15 0.87
C LEU A 49 3.40 8.33 1.39
N GLY A 50 4.39 8.14 0.52
CA GLY A 50 5.79 8.42 0.86
C GLY A 50 6.04 9.90 1.18
N GLY A 51 5.38 10.82 0.47
CA GLY A 51 5.39 12.25 0.79
C GLY A 51 4.74 12.57 2.14
N PHE A 52 3.63 11.89 2.48
CA PHE A 52 2.99 11.99 3.79
C PHE A 52 3.95 11.57 4.91
N TYR A 53 4.60 10.40 4.80
CA TYR A 53 5.58 9.93 5.79
C TYR A 53 6.71 10.93 6.03
N LYS A 54 7.22 11.56 4.96
CA LYS A 54 8.26 12.60 5.06
C LYS A 54 7.74 13.90 5.69
N SER A 55 6.63 14.43 5.18
CA SER A 55 6.09 15.74 5.60
C SER A 55 5.59 15.76 7.03
N GLN A 56 4.98 14.66 7.49
CA GLN A 56 4.49 14.52 8.85
C GLN A 56 5.52 13.88 9.80
N ARG A 57 6.72 13.56 9.28
CA ARG A 57 7.79 12.87 10.02
C ARG A 57 7.28 11.61 10.73
N VAL A 58 6.50 10.79 10.04
CA VAL A 58 6.06 9.49 10.57
C VAL A 58 7.29 8.58 10.65
N LEU A 59 7.75 8.32 11.87
CA LEU A 59 8.89 7.45 12.15
C LEU A 59 8.43 6.02 12.44
N ASN A 60 9.39 5.11 12.53
CA ASN A 60 9.10 3.75 12.94
C ASN A 60 8.49 3.73 14.36
N GLY A 61 7.31 3.15 14.50
CA GLY A 61 6.55 3.11 15.75
C GLY A 61 5.47 4.19 15.88
N ASP A 62 5.47 5.21 15.00
CA ASP A 62 4.43 6.24 15.02
C ASP A 62 3.10 5.70 14.47
N ALA A 63 2.01 6.09 15.13
CA ALA A 63 0.67 5.80 14.66
C ALA A 63 0.17 6.87 13.69
N TYR A 64 -0.55 6.44 12.66
CA TYR A 64 -1.32 7.29 11.77
C TYR A 64 -2.62 6.58 11.41
N TYR A 65 -3.61 7.34 10.92
CA TYR A 65 -4.86 6.77 10.44
C TYR A 65 -5.07 7.08 8.96
N VAL A 66 -5.81 6.21 8.28
CA VAL A 66 -6.24 6.41 6.90
C VAL A 66 -7.74 6.72 6.92
N HIS A 67 -8.10 7.88 6.39
CA HIS A 67 -9.49 8.29 6.26
C HIS A 67 -9.89 8.32 4.79
N ILE A 68 -10.89 7.51 4.45
CA ILE A 68 -11.51 7.44 3.12
C ILE A 68 -12.80 8.26 3.20
N LYS A 69 -13.02 9.16 2.24
CA LYS A 69 -14.29 9.88 2.09
C LYS A 69 -15.19 9.16 1.09
#